data_AF-A0A163D340-F1
#
_entry.id   AF-A0A163D340-F1
#
_cell.length_a   1.000
_cell.length_b   1.000
_cell.length_c   1.000
_cell.angle_alpha   90.00
_cell.angle_beta   90.00
_cell.angle_gamma   90.00
#
_symmetry.space_group_name_H-M   'P 1'
#
loop_
_entity.id
_entity.type
_entity.pdbx_description
1 polymer ?
#
loop_
_entity_poly.entity_id
_entity_poly.type
_entity_poly.pdbx_seq_one_letter_code
_entity_poly.pdbx_strand_id
1 'polypeptide(L)'
;MSTNPPQLFLLADHIKLSLLERQRAVSLNLPSHSQDSQISRSLEQLRSGIESLESQVEDTSDEHDSPLLQQSSAKPNNTQIHNPNDPSLSADFAAAQSKPRHASKSVRFTDNDDGDADPNRSALFNAPYRDDPARDPEAPPDHTHLDNQQIHEYHSQVLRDQDDQLDTLSASIGRQRELSMQIGDELDGQVMLLDEVEEGVDRHDAQFRRARGRLDRFSRKARENWSLTLIIVLIVTLVLLIIITK
;
A
#
# COMPACT_ATOMS: atom_id res chain seq x y z
N MET A 1 -20.63 14.35 -4.44
CA MET A 1 -20.50 13.01 -3.85
C MET A 1 -20.41 13.27 -2.37
N SER A 2 -21.34 12.76 -1.56
CA SER A 2 -21.29 12.98 -0.10
C SER A 2 -19.99 12.35 0.42
N THR A 3 -19.06 13.17 0.88
CA THR A 3 -17.81 12.71 1.48
C THR A 3 -18.14 12.14 2.84
N ASN A 4 -17.77 10.88 3.09
CA ASN A 4 -18.11 10.21 4.34
C ASN A 4 -16.99 10.48 5.36
N PRO A 5 -17.26 11.02 6.56
CA PRO A 5 -16.24 11.32 7.57
C PRO A 5 -15.21 10.19 7.85
N PRO A 6 -15.57 8.89 8.00
CA PRO A 6 -14.60 7.79 8.12
C PRO A 6 -13.62 7.68 6.94
N GLN A 7 -14.05 8.02 5.72
CA GLN A 7 -13.14 7.99 4.55
C GLN A 7 -12.08 9.09 4.64
N LEU A 8 -12.42 10.24 5.21
CA LEU A 8 -11.46 11.32 5.46
C LEU A 8 -10.43 10.94 6.52
N PHE A 9 -10.83 10.19 7.56
CA PHE A 9 -9.89 9.68 8.57
C PHE A 9 -8.89 8.67 8.00
N LEU A 10 -9.35 7.75 7.14
CA LEU A 10 -8.48 6.81 6.44
C LEU A 10 -7.54 7.52 5.46
N LEU A 11 -8.05 8.52 4.73
CA LEU A 11 -7.22 9.35 3.84
C LEU A 11 -6.16 10.12 4.63
N ALA A 12 -6.53 10.68 5.79
CA ALA A 12 -5.60 11.35 6.68
C ALA A 12 -4.50 10.39 7.19
N ASP A 13 -4.84 9.15 7.52
CA ASP A 13 -3.85 8.15 7.91
C ASP A 13 -2.92 7.77 6.75
N HIS A 14 -3.44 7.62 5.54
CA HIS A 14 -2.60 7.39 4.36
C HIS A 14 -1.62 8.54 4.10
N ILE A 15 -2.07 9.78 4.28
CA ILE A 15 -1.21 10.97 4.18
C ILE A 15 -0.13 10.94 5.26
N LYS A 16 -0.47 10.64 6.52
CA LYS A 16 0.52 10.51 7.59
C LYS A 16 1.56 9.44 7.28
N LEU A 17 1.14 8.27 6.79
CA LEU A 17 2.05 7.18 6.41
C LEU A 17 2.99 7.60 5.28
N SER A 18 2.46 8.26 4.24
CA SER A 18 3.27 8.76 3.12
C SER A 18 4.28 9.83 3.55
N LEU A 19 3.94 10.66 4.54
CA LEU A 19 4.86 11.65 5.12
C LEU A 19 5.99 10.99 5.93
N LEU A 20 5.70 9.91 6.66
CA LEU A 20 6.71 9.14 7.39
C LEU A 20 7.67 8.44 6.42
N GLU A 21 7.15 7.88 5.34
CA GLU A 21 7.97 7.21 4.32
C GLU A 21 8.85 8.21 3.56
N ARG A 22 8.33 9.40 3.27
CA ARG A 22 9.12 10.52 2.74
C ARG A 22 10.23 10.94 3.70
N GLN A 23 9.91 11.10 4.98
CA GLN A 23 10.92 11.44 6.00
C GLN A 23 12.01 10.37 6.06
N ARG A 24 11.66 9.09 5.91
CA ARG A 24 12.61 7.98 5.82
C ARG A 24 13.46 8.06 4.54
N ALA A 25 12.86 8.29 3.37
CA ALA A 25 13.57 8.42 2.11
C ALA A 25 14.58 9.58 2.14
N VAL A 26 14.18 10.74 2.69
CA VAL A 26 15.06 11.89 2.92
C VAL A 26 16.19 11.54 3.89
N SER A 27 15.89 10.82 4.98
CA SER A 27 16.93 10.40 5.94
C SER A 27 17.97 9.45 5.33
N LEU A 28 17.59 8.70 4.30
CA LEU A 28 18.45 7.78 3.57
C LEU A 28 19.06 8.40 2.30
N ASN A 29 18.79 9.67 2.01
CA ASN A 29 19.24 10.38 0.80
C ASN A 29 18.77 9.72 -0.51
N LEU A 30 17.58 9.09 -0.53
CA LEU A 30 16.95 8.57 -1.75
C LEU A 30 16.11 9.63 -2.46
N PRO A 31 15.98 9.56 -3.80
CA PRO A 31 15.12 10.48 -4.55
C PRO A 31 13.64 10.29 -4.19
N SER A 32 13.01 11.36 -3.68
CA SER A 32 11.63 11.37 -3.15
C SER A 32 10.55 11.88 -4.12
N HIS A 33 10.92 12.19 -5.37
CA HIS A 33 10.07 12.96 -6.29
C HIS A 33 8.70 12.32 -6.62
N SER A 34 8.61 11.00 -6.64
CA SER A 34 7.34 10.30 -6.88
C SER A 34 6.37 10.48 -5.70
N GLN A 35 6.88 10.38 -4.46
CA GLN A 35 6.10 10.51 -3.24
C GLN A 35 5.53 11.93 -3.10
N ASP A 36 6.29 12.96 -3.48
CA ASP A 36 5.83 14.37 -3.42
C ASP A 36 4.60 14.62 -4.31
N SER A 37 4.55 13.98 -5.47
CA SER A 37 3.40 14.08 -6.39
C SER A 37 2.14 13.39 -5.86
N GLN A 38 2.29 12.30 -5.11
CA GLN A 38 1.17 11.57 -4.49
C GLN A 38 0.66 12.29 -3.24
N ILE A 39 1.57 12.85 -2.44
CA ILE A 39 1.25 13.65 -1.25
C ILE A 39 0.45 14.89 -1.65
N SER A 40 0.87 15.61 -2.70
CA SER A 40 0.14 16.81 -3.16
C SER A 40 -1.28 16.49 -3.65
N ARG A 41 -1.46 15.40 -4.42
CA ARG A 41 -2.80 14.96 -4.85
C ARG A 41 -3.70 14.55 -3.67
N SER A 42 -3.15 13.80 -2.72
CA SER A 42 -3.92 13.33 -1.55
C SER A 42 -4.26 14.48 -0.59
N LEU A 43 -3.39 15.47 -0.43
CA LEU A 43 -3.70 16.69 0.32
C LEU A 43 -4.79 17.53 -0.35
N GLU A 44 -4.78 17.66 -1.68
CA GLU A 44 -5.85 18.35 -2.41
C GLU A 44 -7.18 17.60 -2.28
N GLN A 45 -7.14 16.26 -2.32
CA GLN A 45 -8.32 15.42 -2.11
C GLN A 45 -8.87 15.54 -0.69
N LEU A 46 -8.01 15.61 0.33
CA LEU A 46 -8.42 15.83 1.72
C LEU A 46 -8.99 17.23 1.90
N ARG A 47 -8.36 18.26 1.31
CA ARG A 47 -8.84 19.64 1.34
C ARG A 47 -10.23 19.77 0.72
N SER A 48 -10.40 19.28 -0.51
CA SER A 48 -11.70 19.27 -1.18
C SER A 48 -12.75 18.45 -0.40
N GLY A 49 -12.31 17.36 0.24
CA GLY A 49 -13.15 16.52 1.09
C GLY A 49 -13.69 17.24 2.34
N ILE A 50 -12.83 18.03 3.00
CA ILE A 50 -13.20 18.86 4.15
C ILE A 50 -14.12 20.01 3.73
N GLU A 51 -13.81 20.70 2.63
CA GLU A 51 -14.62 21.81 2.10
C GLU A 51 -16.04 21.34 1.70
N SER A 52 -16.15 20.13 1.13
CA SER A 52 -17.45 19.51 0.86
C SER A 52 -18.21 19.12 2.13
N LEU A 53 -17.50 18.80 3.22
CA LEU A 53 -18.12 18.45 4.50
C LEU A 53 -18.59 19.71 5.24
N GLU A 54 -17.78 20.77 5.19
CA GLU A 54 -18.08 22.09 5.74
C GLU A 54 -19.33 22.68 5.08
N SER A 55 -19.39 22.67 3.74
CA SER A 55 -20.58 23.11 3.00
C SER A 55 -21.82 22.26 3.30
N GLN A 56 -21.66 20.95 3.55
CA GLN A 56 -22.77 20.09 3.97
C GLN A 56 -23.28 20.41 5.39
N VAL A 57 -22.38 20.80 6.30
CA VAL A 57 -22.74 21.26 7.65
C VAL A 57 -23.39 22.65 7.61
N GLU A 58 -22.92 23.55 6.75
CA GLU A 58 -23.48 24.89 6.58
C GLU A 58 -24.88 24.88 5.92
N ASP A 59 -25.18 23.89 5.08
CA ASP A 59 -26.52 23.68 4.52
C ASP A 59 -27.49 22.98 5.51
N THR A 60 -26.98 22.47 6.64
CA THR A 60 -27.76 21.81 7.71
C THR A 60 -27.87 22.61 8.99
N SER A 61 -27.32 23.83 9.04
CA SER A 61 -27.41 24.72 10.21
C SER A 61 -28.76 25.42 10.34
N ASP A 62 -29.80 24.62 10.56
CA ASP A 62 -30.92 24.93 11.46
C ASP A 62 -31.03 23.73 12.42
N GLU A 63 -30.65 23.93 13.68
CA GLU A 63 -30.61 22.94 14.78
C GLU A 63 -29.59 21.78 14.69
N HIS A 64 -28.40 21.98 15.28
CA HIS A 64 -27.93 21.25 16.47
C HIS A 64 -26.42 21.47 16.68
N ASP A 65 -26.07 21.95 17.87
CA ASP A 65 -24.70 21.98 18.39
C ASP A 65 -24.04 20.59 18.30
N SER A 66 -23.07 20.43 17.39
CA SER A 66 -22.18 19.26 17.36
C SER A 66 -20.85 19.60 18.03
N PRO A 67 -20.39 18.85 19.05
CA PRO A 67 -19.15 19.15 19.78
C PRO A 67 -17.87 18.82 18.98
N LEU A 68 -18.00 18.44 17.71
CA LEU A 68 -16.92 17.91 16.88
C LEU A 68 -15.97 19.01 16.34
N LEU A 69 -16.42 20.26 16.29
CA LEU A 69 -15.63 21.39 15.81
C LEU A 69 -14.60 21.94 16.83
N GLN A 70 -14.62 21.46 18.09
CA GLN A 70 -13.67 21.95 19.09
C GLN A 70 -12.27 21.29 18.99
N GLN A 71 -12.13 20.18 18.23
CA GLN A 71 -10.86 19.43 18.17
C GLN A 71 -9.96 19.79 16.97
N SER A 72 -10.42 20.64 16.03
CA SER A 72 -9.66 21.04 14.84
C SER A 72 -8.76 22.28 15.04
N SER A 73 -8.80 22.92 16.20
CA SER A 73 -7.94 24.08 16.52
C SER A 73 -6.55 23.69 17.05
N ALA A 74 -6.21 22.41 17.09
CA ALA A 74 -4.88 21.96 17.46
C ALA A 74 -3.93 22.15 16.27
N LYS A 75 -3.01 23.12 16.39
CA LYS A 75 -1.84 23.24 15.50
C LYS A 75 -1.20 21.84 15.36
N PRO A 76 -0.84 21.39 14.15
CA PRO A 76 -0.27 20.07 13.94
C PRO A 76 1.07 20.00 14.67
N ASN A 77 1.06 19.41 15.86
CA ASN A 77 2.27 19.11 16.60
C ASN A 77 2.89 17.85 15.97
N ASN A 78 4.22 17.85 15.79
CA ASN A 78 4.99 16.79 15.13
C ASN A 78 4.74 15.37 15.70
N THR A 79 4.20 15.28 16.91
CA THR A 79 3.84 14.03 17.59
C THR A 79 2.58 13.35 17.05
N GLN A 80 1.69 14.04 16.31
CA GLN A 80 0.45 13.43 15.77
C GLN A 80 0.63 12.69 14.44
N ILE A 81 1.77 12.85 13.77
CA ILE A 81 2.07 12.14 12.51
C ILE A 81 2.37 10.66 12.79
N HIS A 82 2.81 10.35 14.01
CA HIS A 82 3.27 9.02 14.39
C HIS A 82 2.17 8.05 14.81
N ASN A 83 0.96 8.55 15.09
CA ASN A 83 -0.16 7.73 15.54
C ASN A 83 -1.27 7.71 14.49
N PRO A 84 -1.68 6.51 14.02
CA PRO A 84 -2.83 6.39 13.13
C PRO A 84 -4.13 6.70 13.90
N ASN A 85 -5.12 7.22 13.18
CA ASN A 85 -6.48 7.37 13.66
C ASN A 85 -7.20 6.00 13.71
N ASP A 86 -6.84 5.08 12.81
CA ASP A 86 -7.27 3.68 12.81
C ASP A 86 -6.23 2.76 13.48
N PRO A 87 -6.58 2.05 14.58
CA PRO A 87 -5.65 1.15 15.26
C PRO A 87 -5.14 -0.02 14.38
N SER A 88 -5.85 -0.40 13.31
CA SER A 88 -5.41 -1.50 12.43
C SER A 88 -4.14 -1.15 11.66
N LEU A 89 -3.85 0.13 11.45
CA LEU A 89 -2.68 0.62 10.71
C LEU A 89 -1.44 0.79 11.59
N SER A 90 -1.53 0.47 12.89
CA SER A 90 -0.44 0.66 13.86
C SER A 90 0.85 -0.07 13.48
N ALA A 91 0.77 -1.26 12.88
CA ALA A 91 1.92 -2.02 12.41
C ALA A 91 2.67 -1.31 11.27
N ASP A 92 1.95 -0.75 10.31
CA ASP A 92 2.53 -0.04 9.16
C ASP A 92 3.20 1.26 9.59
N PHE A 93 2.59 2.00 10.53
CA PHE A 93 3.18 3.19 11.11
C PHE A 93 4.44 2.87 11.93
N ALA A 94 4.45 1.76 12.66
CA ALA A 94 5.64 1.30 13.39
C ALA A 94 6.76 0.91 12.42
N ALA A 95 6.44 0.24 11.31
CA ALA A 95 7.40 -0.12 10.27
C ALA A 95 7.97 1.12 9.57
N ALA A 96 7.14 2.12 9.24
CA ALA A 96 7.56 3.37 8.62
C ALA A 96 8.46 4.22 9.55
N GLN A 97 8.21 4.16 10.86
CA GLN A 97 9.03 4.83 11.89
C GLN A 97 10.30 4.07 12.25
N SER A 98 10.34 2.76 11.97
CA SER A 98 11.53 1.96 12.20
C SER A 98 12.66 2.53 11.33
N LYS A 99 13.65 3.13 12.00
CA LYS A 99 14.86 3.60 11.33
C LYS A 99 15.49 2.36 10.72
N PRO A 100 15.69 2.27 9.39
CA PRO A 100 16.49 1.20 8.84
C PRO A 100 17.85 1.35 9.50
N ARG A 101 18.16 0.44 10.42
CA ARG A 101 19.55 0.22 10.79
C ARG A 101 20.22 -0.03 9.45
N HIS A 102 21.06 0.90 9.01
CA HIS A 102 22.16 0.48 8.18
C HIS A 102 22.74 -0.68 8.97
N ALA A 103 22.51 -1.91 8.51
CA ALA A 103 23.47 -2.95 8.77
C ALA A 103 24.70 -2.38 8.09
N SER A 104 25.45 -1.57 8.84
CA SER A 104 26.81 -1.31 8.49
C SER A 104 27.35 -2.71 8.35
N LYS A 105 27.68 -3.09 7.12
CA LYS A 105 28.76 -4.03 6.89
C LYS A 105 30.04 -3.36 7.38
N SER A 106 30.03 -2.88 8.63
CA SER A 106 31.18 -2.67 9.44
C SER A 106 31.51 -4.07 9.89
N VAL A 107 32.50 -4.64 9.23
CA VAL A 107 33.47 -5.46 9.94
C VAL A 107 33.90 -4.63 11.15
N ARG A 108 33.29 -4.88 12.31
CA ARG A 108 33.73 -4.32 13.57
C ARG A 108 33.79 -5.44 14.58
N PHE A 109 35.04 -5.82 14.82
CA PHE A 109 35.60 -6.24 16.09
C PHE A 109 34.71 -5.87 17.27
N THR A 110 34.32 -6.92 18.00
CA THR A 110 34.10 -6.94 19.45
C THR A 110 33.49 -5.68 20.05
N ASP A 111 32.21 -5.76 20.40
CA ASP A 111 31.79 -5.20 21.67
C ASP A 111 30.74 -6.13 22.31
N ASN A 112 30.88 -6.28 23.61
CA ASN A 112 30.24 -7.30 24.44
C ASN A 112 28.71 -7.30 24.34
N ASP A 113 28.12 -8.48 24.25
CA ASP A 113 26.90 -8.79 24.98
C ASP A 113 27.12 -10.11 25.71
N ASP A 114 27.18 -10.00 27.03
CA ASP A 114 27.30 -11.11 27.97
C ASP A 114 26.01 -11.94 27.95
N GLY A 115 26.14 -13.25 27.70
CA GLY A 115 25.06 -14.21 27.95
C GLY A 115 25.05 -15.39 26.99
N ASP A 116 25.72 -16.48 27.38
CA ASP A 116 25.60 -17.83 26.79
C ASP A 116 26.17 -18.05 25.38
N ALA A 117 27.46 -17.75 25.19
CA ALA A 117 28.21 -18.21 24.03
C ALA A 117 28.55 -19.71 24.16
N ASP A 118 27.76 -20.54 23.49
CA ASP A 118 28.01 -21.96 23.23
C ASP A 118 29.48 -22.18 22.76
N PRO A 119 30.28 -23.04 23.41
CA PRO A 119 31.72 -23.20 23.13
C PRO A 119 32.00 -23.56 21.67
N ASN A 120 31.11 -24.30 21.00
CA ASN A 120 31.24 -24.60 19.58
C ASN A 120 31.14 -23.35 18.68
N ARG A 121 30.33 -22.38 19.09
CA ARG A 121 30.16 -21.11 18.37
C ARG A 121 31.42 -20.26 18.47
N SER A 122 32.03 -20.21 19.64
CA SER A 122 33.30 -19.49 19.84
C SER A 122 34.45 -20.08 19.00
N ALA A 123 34.49 -21.39 18.77
CA ALA A 123 35.50 -22.04 17.94
C ALA A 123 35.37 -21.72 16.43
N LEU A 124 34.13 -21.49 15.96
CA LEU A 124 33.83 -21.15 14.56
C LEU A 124 34.06 -19.66 14.24
N PHE A 125 33.73 -18.76 15.17
CA PHE A 125 33.72 -17.32 14.89
C PHE A 125 34.96 -16.56 15.38
N ASN A 126 35.76 -17.13 16.29
CA ASN A 126 36.94 -16.48 16.86
C ASN A 126 38.27 -16.98 16.27
N ALA A 127 38.22 -17.85 15.25
CA ALA A 127 39.40 -18.24 14.50
C ALA A 127 39.83 -17.07 13.59
N PRO A 128 41.08 -16.59 13.67
CA PRO A 128 41.60 -15.61 12.71
C PRO A 128 41.40 -16.13 11.29
N TYR A 129 40.86 -15.30 10.39
CA TYR A 129 40.80 -15.61 8.97
C TYR A 129 42.22 -15.94 8.50
N ARG A 130 42.45 -17.21 8.17
CA ARG A 130 43.68 -17.71 7.57
C ARG A 130 43.31 -18.17 6.17
N ASP A 131 44.07 -17.71 5.18
CA ASP A 131 44.07 -18.27 3.83
C ASP A 131 44.67 -19.69 3.85
N ASP A 132 44.05 -20.59 4.62
CA ASP A 132 44.35 -22.01 4.63
C ASP A 132 43.29 -22.68 3.74
N PRO A 133 43.62 -23.02 2.48
CA PRO A 133 42.66 -23.59 1.53
C PRO A 133 42.11 -24.95 1.99
N ALA A 134 42.71 -25.57 3.01
CA ALA A 134 42.22 -26.81 3.61
C ALA A 134 40.95 -26.63 4.49
N ARG A 135 40.51 -25.39 4.75
CA ARG A 135 39.36 -25.09 5.61
C ARG A 135 38.13 -24.55 4.88
N ASP A 136 38.24 -24.32 3.57
CA ASP A 136 37.13 -23.86 2.75
C ASP A 136 36.34 -25.06 2.22
N PRO A 137 35.06 -25.25 2.60
CA PRO A 137 34.24 -26.33 2.09
C PRO A 137 33.95 -26.22 0.57
N GLU A 138 34.24 -25.07 -0.04
CA GLU A 138 34.14 -24.85 -1.49
C GLU A 138 35.52 -24.87 -2.20
N ALA A 139 36.62 -25.15 -1.49
CA ALA A 139 37.93 -25.28 -2.12
C ALA A 139 37.97 -26.49 -3.08
N PRO A 140 38.63 -26.36 -4.25
CA PRO A 140 38.91 -27.50 -5.11
C PRO A 140 39.60 -28.61 -4.30
N PRO A 141 39.14 -29.88 -4.40
CA PRO A 141 39.69 -30.97 -3.62
C PRO A 141 41.19 -31.11 -3.91
N ASP A 142 42.03 -31.19 -2.89
CA ASP A 142 43.49 -31.25 -3.08
C ASP A 142 43.90 -32.46 -3.96
N HIS A 143 44.33 -32.16 -5.18
CA HIS A 143 44.66 -33.15 -6.20
C HIS A 143 46.13 -33.60 -6.12
N THR A 144 46.93 -33.03 -5.22
CA THR A 144 48.40 -33.24 -5.17
C THR A 144 48.82 -34.68 -4.90
N HIS A 145 47.91 -35.51 -4.37
CA HIS A 145 48.15 -36.91 -4.02
C HIS A 145 47.49 -37.92 -4.98
N LEU A 146 46.79 -37.47 -6.03
CA LEU A 146 46.07 -38.34 -6.97
C LEU A 146 46.91 -38.64 -8.20
N ASP A 147 46.83 -39.89 -8.71
CA ASP A 147 47.44 -40.24 -9.99
C ASP A 147 46.65 -39.63 -11.17
N ASN A 148 47.30 -39.39 -12.30
CA ASN A 148 46.68 -38.72 -13.47
C ASN A 148 45.40 -39.44 -13.95
N GLN A 149 45.36 -40.78 -13.84
CA GLN A 149 44.14 -41.55 -14.15
C GLN A 149 42.99 -41.25 -13.18
N GLN A 150 43.27 -41.11 -11.89
CA GLN A 150 42.28 -40.81 -10.87
C GLN A 150 41.74 -39.37 -11.02
N ILE A 151 42.61 -38.42 -11.37
CA ILE A 151 42.21 -37.04 -11.68
C ILE A 151 41.28 -37.02 -12.91
N HIS A 152 41.60 -37.80 -13.95
CA HIS A 152 40.78 -37.90 -15.15
C HIS A 152 39.40 -38.51 -14.84
N GLU A 153 39.34 -39.59 -14.05
CA GLU A 153 38.07 -40.19 -13.62
C GLU A 153 37.22 -39.20 -12.83
N TYR A 154 37.81 -38.49 -11.86
CA TYR A 154 37.14 -37.46 -11.08
C TYR A 154 36.56 -36.35 -11.97
N HIS A 155 37.37 -35.77 -12.88
CA HIS A 155 36.88 -34.75 -13.80
C HIS A 155 35.79 -35.27 -14.74
N SER A 156 35.86 -36.54 -15.17
CA SER A 156 34.81 -37.13 -16.01
C SER A 156 33.47 -37.25 -15.26
N GLN A 157 33.51 -37.50 -13.96
CA GLN A 157 32.33 -37.53 -13.11
C GLN A 157 31.77 -36.12 -12.89
N VAL A 158 32.64 -35.15 -12.57
CA VAL A 158 32.25 -33.75 -12.40
C VAL A 158 31.65 -33.14 -13.67
N LEU A 159 32.13 -33.54 -14.86
CA LEU A 159 31.55 -33.11 -16.14
C LEU A 159 30.15 -33.72 -16.35
N ARG A 160 29.95 -34.99 -16.01
CA ARG A 160 28.62 -35.63 -16.08
C ARG A 160 27.63 -34.98 -15.13
N ASP A 161 28.03 -34.73 -13.89
CA ASP A 161 27.17 -34.09 -12.89
C ASP A 161 26.78 -32.66 -13.30
N GLN A 162 27.66 -31.95 -14.02
CA GLN A 162 27.35 -30.63 -14.59
C GLN A 162 26.39 -30.72 -15.77
N ASP A 163 26.57 -31.67 -16.69
CA ASP A 163 25.64 -31.87 -17.80
C ASP A 163 24.22 -32.19 -17.28
N ASP A 164 24.10 -33.05 -16.26
CA ASP A 164 22.80 -33.36 -15.62
C ASP A 164 22.14 -32.11 -15.00
N GLN A 165 22.94 -31.21 -14.41
CA GLN A 165 22.46 -29.93 -13.90
C GLN A 165 22.02 -28.99 -15.03
N LEU A 166 22.76 -28.95 -16.14
CA LEU A 166 22.41 -28.15 -17.32
C LEU A 166 21.14 -28.65 -17.99
N ASP A 167 20.90 -29.95 -18.06
CA ASP A 167 19.65 -30.52 -18.56
C ASP A 167 18.46 -30.13 -17.69
N THR A 168 18.64 -30.17 -16.36
CA THR A 168 17.62 -29.71 -15.41
C THR A 168 17.34 -28.21 -15.57
N LEU A 169 18.39 -27.41 -15.73
CA LEU A 169 18.28 -25.98 -15.98
C LEU A 169 17.58 -25.71 -17.31
N SER A 170 17.95 -26.42 -18.37
CA SER A 170 17.34 -26.33 -19.71
C SER A 170 15.85 -26.65 -19.68
N ALA A 171 15.46 -27.71 -18.98
CA ALA A 171 14.04 -28.05 -18.76
C ALA A 171 13.30 -26.95 -18.00
N SER A 172 13.96 -26.31 -17.01
CA SER A 172 13.38 -25.19 -16.27
C SER A 172 13.21 -23.92 -17.12
N ILE A 173 14.20 -23.60 -17.96
CA ILE A 173 14.16 -22.49 -18.91
C ILE A 173 13.06 -22.72 -19.96
N GLY A 174 12.90 -23.97 -20.42
CA GLY A 174 11.81 -24.36 -21.32
C GLY A 174 10.43 -24.06 -20.73
N ARG A 175 10.19 -24.48 -19.48
CA ARG A 175 8.94 -24.17 -18.76
C ARG A 175 8.76 -22.67 -18.54
N GLN A 176 9.83 -21.95 -18.19
CA GLN A 176 9.78 -20.50 -18.00
C GLN A 176 9.42 -19.78 -19.30
N ARG A 177 9.96 -20.22 -20.44
CA ARG A 177 9.61 -19.69 -21.75
C ARG A 177 8.14 -19.93 -22.08
N GLU A 178 7.62 -21.12 -21.79
CA GLU A 178 6.20 -21.46 -21.98
C GLU A 178 5.29 -20.56 -21.14
N LEU A 179 5.60 -20.38 -19.85
CA LEU A 179 4.90 -19.43 -18.99
C LEU A 179 5.00 -18.00 -19.52
N SER A 180 6.15 -17.58 -20.04
CA SER A 180 6.31 -16.24 -20.62
C SER A 180 5.46 -16.03 -21.87
N MET A 181 5.29 -17.06 -22.71
CA MET A 181 4.40 -16.98 -23.87
C MET A 181 2.94 -16.89 -23.43
N GLN A 182 2.53 -17.70 -22.44
CA GLN A 182 1.18 -17.65 -21.89
C GLN A 182 0.87 -16.30 -21.22
N ILE A 183 1.84 -15.72 -20.48
CA ILE A 183 1.71 -14.38 -19.93
C ILE A 183 1.56 -13.35 -21.06
N GLY A 184 2.31 -13.50 -22.15
CA GLY A 184 2.17 -12.66 -23.34
C GLY A 184 0.76 -12.70 -23.93
N ASP A 185 0.24 -13.90 -24.17
CA ASP A 185 -1.09 -14.10 -24.74
C ASP A 185 -2.20 -13.56 -23.81
N GLU A 186 -2.06 -13.74 -22.49
CA GLU A 186 -2.99 -13.21 -21.49
C GLU A 186 -2.91 -11.68 -21.40
N LEU A 187 -1.72 -11.09 -21.52
CA LEU A 187 -1.57 -9.64 -21.57
C LEU A 187 -2.22 -9.04 -22.83
N ASP A 188 -2.04 -9.68 -23.99
CA ASP A 188 -2.72 -9.29 -25.22
C ASP A 188 -4.25 -9.43 -25.09
N GLY A 189 -4.73 -10.49 -24.42
CA GLY A 189 -6.14 -10.64 -24.06
C GLY A 189 -6.64 -9.56 -23.11
N GLN A 190 -5.84 -9.19 -22.10
CA GLN A 190 -6.17 -8.11 -21.16
C GLN A 190 -6.25 -6.75 -21.82
N VAL A 191 -5.44 -6.48 -22.87
CA VAL A 191 -5.56 -5.25 -23.66
C VAL A 191 -6.93 -5.18 -24.33
N MET A 192 -7.40 -6.28 -24.93
CA MET A 192 -8.75 -6.32 -25.53
C MET A 192 -9.86 -6.16 -24.49
N LEU A 193 -9.70 -6.74 -23.30
CA LEU A 193 -10.65 -6.56 -22.20
C LEU A 193 -10.64 -5.12 -21.67
N LEU A 194 -9.48 -4.45 -21.65
CA LEU A 194 -9.36 -3.06 -21.22
C LEU A 194 -10.13 -2.12 -22.15
N ASP A 195 -10.06 -2.35 -23.47
CA ASP A 195 -10.84 -1.59 -24.45
C ASP A 195 -12.35 -1.76 -24.24
N GLU A 196 -12.83 -2.98 -23.94
CA GLU A 196 -14.25 -3.21 -23.62
C GLU A 196 -14.67 -2.57 -22.30
N VAL A 197 -13.78 -2.57 -21.30
CA VAL A 197 -13.99 -1.85 -20.04
C VAL A 197 -14.06 -0.34 -20.28
N GLU A 198 -13.19 0.23 -21.13
CA GLU A 198 -13.23 1.65 -21.50
C GLU A 198 -14.56 2.01 -22.17
N GLU A 199 -15.02 1.22 -23.14
CA GLU A 199 -16.32 1.42 -23.79
C GLU A 199 -17.48 1.32 -22.77
N GLY A 200 -17.38 0.37 -21.83
CA GLY A 200 -18.31 0.22 -20.72
C GLY A 200 -18.36 1.45 -19.83
N VAL A 201 -17.20 2.00 -19.46
CA VAL A 201 -17.06 3.22 -18.64
C VAL A 201 -17.69 4.42 -19.34
N ASP A 202 -17.41 4.62 -20.63
CA ASP A 202 -18.01 5.70 -21.43
C ASP A 202 -19.54 5.62 -21.47
N ARG A 203 -20.07 4.40 -21.61
CA ARG A 203 -21.52 4.15 -21.59
C ARG A 203 -22.11 4.43 -20.21
N HIS A 204 -21.40 4.07 -19.14
CA HIS A 204 -21.82 4.35 -17.76
C HIS A 204 -21.76 5.84 -17.43
N ASP A 205 -20.74 6.58 -17.88
CA ASP A 205 -20.68 8.04 -17.73
C ASP A 205 -21.85 8.72 -18.46
N ALA A 206 -22.13 8.32 -19.70
CA ALA A 206 -23.24 8.86 -20.47
C ALA A 206 -24.60 8.58 -19.80
N GLN A 207 -24.77 7.41 -19.16
CA GLN A 207 -25.96 7.08 -18.37
C GLN A 207 -26.03 7.91 -17.08
N PHE A 208 -24.91 8.06 -16.38
CA PHE A 208 -24.81 8.83 -15.14
C PHE A 208 -25.10 10.31 -15.37
N ARG A 209 -24.57 10.90 -16.45
CA ARG A 209 -24.89 12.28 -16.87
C ARG A 209 -26.38 12.48 -17.13
N ARG A 210 -27.04 11.53 -17.80
CA ARG A 210 -28.49 11.57 -18.04
C ARG A 210 -29.28 11.41 -16.74
N ALA A 211 -28.87 10.50 -15.86
CA ALA A 211 -29.48 10.29 -14.56
C ALA A 211 -29.37 11.55 -13.68
N ARG A 212 -28.18 12.17 -13.64
CA ARG A 212 -27.95 13.44 -12.93
C ARG A 212 -28.82 14.57 -13.48
N GLY A 213 -28.96 14.68 -14.80
CA GLY A 213 -29.85 15.67 -15.41
C GLY A 213 -31.35 15.42 -15.14
N ARG A 214 -31.77 14.16 -14.97
CA ARG A 214 -33.12 13.84 -14.50
C ARG A 214 -33.31 14.21 -13.03
N LEU A 215 -32.32 13.91 -12.18
CA LEU A 215 -32.35 14.24 -10.77
C LEU A 215 -32.37 15.76 -10.55
N ASP A 216 -31.58 16.52 -11.29
CA ASP A 216 -31.57 17.99 -11.23
C ASP A 216 -32.94 18.59 -11.60
N ARG A 217 -33.54 18.09 -12.69
CA ARG A 217 -34.90 18.50 -13.08
C ARG A 217 -35.94 18.11 -12.03
N PHE A 218 -35.81 16.93 -11.43
CA PHE A 218 -36.71 16.49 -10.36
C PHE A 218 -36.55 17.37 -9.11
N SER A 219 -35.32 17.64 -8.68
CA SER A 219 -35.01 18.53 -7.55
C SER A 219 -35.59 19.93 -7.77
N ARG A 220 -35.39 20.51 -8.96
CA ARG A 220 -35.93 21.82 -9.30
C ARG A 220 -37.47 21.84 -9.29
N LYS A 221 -38.10 20.81 -9.86
CA LYS A 221 -39.57 20.67 -9.86
C LYS A 221 -40.13 20.38 -8.47
N ALA A 222 -39.41 19.61 -7.65
CA ALA A 222 -39.76 19.37 -6.26
C ALA A 222 -39.74 20.68 -5.49
N ARG A 223 -38.67 21.48 -5.58
CA ARG A 223 -38.55 22.79 -4.91
C ARG A 223 -39.68 23.76 -5.27
N GLU A 224 -40.13 23.79 -6.52
CA GLU A 224 -41.25 24.63 -6.96
C GLU A 224 -42.59 24.19 -6.36
N ASN A 225 -42.83 22.88 -6.22
CA ASN A 225 -44.08 22.34 -5.72
C ASN A 225 -44.05 22.00 -4.21
N TRP A 226 -42.90 22.14 -3.56
CA TRP A 226 -42.68 21.72 -2.18
C TRP A 226 -43.52 22.53 -1.19
N SER A 227 -43.57 23.86 -1.36
CA SER A 227 -44.38 24.74 -0.50
C SER A 227 -45.88 24.43 -0.64
N LEU A 228 -46.35 24.19 -1.87
CA LEU A 228 -47.75 23.86 -2.14
C LEU A 228 -48.12 22.49 -1.57
N THR A 229 -47.24 21.50 -1.73
CA THR A 229 -47.42 20.15 -1.16
C THR A 229 -47.44 20.20 0.36
N LEU A 230 -46.57 21.00 0.98
CA LEU A 230 -46.52 21.19 2.44
C LEU A 230 -47.81 21.84 2.97
N ILE A 231 -48.36 22.83 2.27
CA ILE A 231 -49.67 23.43 2.61
C ILE A 231 -50.79 22.40 2.54
N ILE A 232 -50.87 21.59 1.47
CA ILE A 232 -51.90 20.55 1.33
C ILE A 232 -51.79 19.52 2.45
N VAL A 233 -50.58 19.06 2.75
CA VAL A 233 -50.35 18.11 3.85
C VAL A 233 -50.82 18.73 5.17
N LEU A 234 -50.45 19.97 5.49
CA LEU A 234 -50.89 20.66 6.71
C LEU A 234 -52.43 20.72 6.83
N ILE A 235 -53.12 21.02 5.72
CA ILE A 235 -54.60 21.03 5.68
C ILE A 235 -55.17 19.64 5.97
N VAL A 236 -54.63 18.59 5.35
CA VAL A 236 -55.07 17.21 5.59
C VAL A 236 -54.86 16.84 7.05
N THR A 237 -53.71 17.14 7.64
CA THR A 237 -53.41 16.87 9.05
C THR A 237 -54.39 17.59 9.98
N LEU A 238 -54.73 18.85 9.66
CA LEU A 238 -55.69 19.65 10.42
C LEU A 238 -57.11 19.06 10.34
N VAL A 239 -57.56 18.65 9.15
CA VAL A 239 -58.86 17.97 8.98
C VAL A 239 -58.90 16.66 9.76
N LEU A 240 -57.82 15.88 9.72
CA LEU A 240 -57.71 14.63 10.46
C LEU A 240 -57.79 14.87 11.98
N LEU A 241 -57.08 15.88 12.48
CA LEU A 241 -57.15 16.28 13.89
C LEU A 241 -58.56 16.70 14.29
N ILE A 242 -59.26 17.47 13.45
CA ILE A 242 -60.65 17.84 13.71
C ILE A 242 -61.52 16.58 13.82
N ILE A 243 -61.41 15.64 12.87
CA ILE A 243 -62.21 14.40 12.89
C ILE A 243 -61.94 13.57 14.15
N ILE A 244 -60.68 13.52 14.61
CA ILE A 244 -60.30 12.76 15.81
C ILE A 244 -60.75 13.47 17.10
N THR A 245 -60.76 14.80 17.13
CA THR A 245 -61.11 15.58 18.33
C THR A 245 -62.61 15.90 18.46
N LYS A 246 -63.36 15.88 17.36
CA LYS A 246 -64.83 15.99 17.34
C LYS A 246 -65.49 14.66 17.69
#